data_AF-A0A2E3EE76-F1
#
_entry.id   AF-A0A2E3EE76-F1
#
_cell.length_a   1.000
_cell.length_b   1.000
_cell.length_c   1.000
_cell.angle_alpha   90.00
_cell.angle_beta   90.00
_cell.angle_gamma   90.00
#
_symmetry.space_group_name_H-M   'P 1'
#
loop_
_entity.id
_entity.type
_entity.pdbx_description
1 polymer ?
#
loop_
_entity_poly.entity_id
_entity_poly.type
_entity_poly.pdbx_seq_one_letter_code
_entity_poly.pdbx_strand_id
1 'polypeptide(L)'
;MNKHYDKIILVFVVIVTIALAAVWIPGYLGLSETFAVTEKFSGKENYGEASAEGIQETIDHMQRDIKWATPTLEGVPQKPLPLTRSIPIWVKNDEEIDLLDPDAPKIRPPLDNSWAFKYGVNVGRDDLLSLDEDNDGYNTLEEFNGGKTDPGDPDSHPSYTTKLVLSEIKEDTYALIYRTGDNPEGEFGVREEATRYEADPPRIPPRRKSHFLKMNKEFGTHPGHEDRYKITAFEKRTVPGGAGGIPVPAHLLTIADKTSGKEFKLEYKKSKLETTYYAVIDFQLPGSEAKLGPFKVGESFELPAEPGVKYEITELEGTIEKGVKLRKTGPDGASPQDITISSGKKNA
;
A
#
# COMPACT_ATOMS: atom_id res chain seq x y z
N MET A 1 54.86 -50.81 48.32
CA MET A 1 54.13 -50.44 47.09
C MET A 1 53.81 -51.74 46.35
N ASN A 2 52.55 -52.17 46.42
CA ASN A 2 52.16 -53.58 46.20
C ASN A 2 52.18 -53.97 44.72
N LYS A 3 52.88 -55.06 44.40
CA LYS A 3 53.23 -55.57 43.05
C LYS A 3 52.07 -56.06 42.16
N HIS A 4 50.80 -55.77 42.49
CA HIS A 4 49.64 -56.36 41.79
C HIS A 4 48.51 -55.38 41.44
N TYR A 5 48.74 -54.07 41.50
CA TYR A 5 47.73 -53.05 41.18
C TYR A 5 47.20 -53.16 39.74
N ASP A 6 48.07 -53.51 38.79
CA ASP A 6 47.73 -53.70 37.38
C ASP A 6 46.71 -54.83 37.17
N LYS A 7 46.83 -55.93 37.93
CA LYS A 7 45.87 -57.04 37.88
C LYS A 7 44.50 -56.65 38.46
N ILE A 8 44.48 -55.80 39.48
CA ILE A 8 43.23 -55.33 40.11
C ILE A 8 42.49 -54.38 39.15
N ILE A 9 43.21 -53.47 38.49
CA ILE A 9 42.64 -52.57 37.48
C ILE A 9 42.09 -53.37 36.30
N LEU A 10 42.82 -54.38 35.83
CA LEU A 10 42.37 -55.21 34.71
C LEU A 10 41.09 -55.98 35.04
N VAL A 11 40.98 -56.56 36.24
CA VAL A 11 39.75 -57.21 36.70
C VAL A 11 38.60 -56.19 36.82
N PHE A 12 38.87 -54.99 37.31
CA PHE A 12 37.86 -53.94 37.42
C PHE A 12 37.34 -53.50 36.04
N VAL A 13 38.23 -53.30 35.07
CA VAL A 13 37.86 -52.94 33.69
C VAL A 13 36.99 -54.02 33.07
N VAL A 14 37.36 -55.30 33.23
CA VAL A 14 36.58 -56.43 32.71
C VAL A 14 35.17 -56.44 33.30
N ILE A 15 35.04 -56.25 34.62
CA ILE A 15 33.73 -56.20 35.29
C ILE A 15 32.89 -55.03 34.77
N VAL A 16 33.49 -53.85 34.61
CA VAL A 16 32.81 -52.67 34.09
C VAL A 16 32.34 -52.88 32.64
N THR A 17 33.15 -53.49 31.78
CA THR A 17 32.73 -53.82 30.41
C THR A 17 31.60 -54.84 30.37
N ILE A 18 31.61 -55.85 31.23
CA ILE A 18 30.53 -56.85 31.29
C ILE A 18 29.24 -56.19 31.79
N ALA A 19 29.32 -55.32 32.79
CA ALA A 19 28.17 -54.59 33.32
C ALA A 19 27.57 -53.65 32.26
N LEU A 20 28.40 -52.91 31.51
CA LEU A 20 27.94 -52.07 30.41
C LEU A 20 27.30 -52.90 29.30
N ALA A 21 27.89 -54.03 28.92
CA ALA A 21 27.30 -54.92 27.92
C ALA A 21 25.93 -55.46 28.39
N ALA A 22 25.80 -55.88 29.65
CA ALA A 22 24.54 -56.38 30.20
C ALA A 22 23.41 -55.33 30.24
N VAL A 23 23.73 -54.04 30.34
CA VAL A 23 22.74 -52.95 30.30
C VAL A 23 22.32 -52.62 28.86
N TRP A 24 23.22 -52.71 27.89
CA TRP A 24 22.95 -52.31 26.50
C TRP A 24 22.35 -53.42 25.64
N ILE A 25 22.69 -54.69 25.90
CA ILE A 25 22.20 -55.84 25.12
C ILE A 25 20.67 -56.01 25.15
N PRO A 26 19.95 -55.82 26.27
CA PRO A 26 18.50 -55.91 26.30
C PRO A 26 17.81 -54.89 25.37
N GLY A 27 18.37 -53.68 25.24
CA GLY A 27 17.84 -52.64 24.34
C GLY A 27 18.00 -52.98 22.85
N TYR A 28 19.09 -53.68 22.49
CA TYR A 28 19.31 -54.17 21.13
C TYR A 28 18.50 -55.42 20.80
N LEU A 29 18.30 -56.33 21.75
CA LEU A 29 17.51 -57.55 21.56
C LEU A 29 15.99 -57.27 21.53
N GLY A 30 15.52 -56.21 22.21
CA GLY A 30 14.11 -55.76 22.14
C GLY A 30 13.77 -54.98 20.86
N LEU A 31 14.76 -54.61 20.05
CA LEU A 31 14.55 -53.86 18.81
C LEU A 31 13.82 -54.70 17.75
N SER A 32 14.02 -56.02 17.73
CA SER A 32 13.28 -56.90 16.82
C SER A 32 11.80 -57.04 17.18
N GLU A 33 11.43 -56.84 18.44
CA GLU A 33 10.02 -56.90 18.89
C GLU A 33 9.26 -55.59 18.61
N THR A 34 9.96 -54.45 18.59
CA THR A 34 9.36 -53.14 18.25
C THR A 34 9.00 -53.02 16.77
N PHE A 35 9.62 -53.84 15.92
CA PHE A 35 9.28 -53.96 14.49
C PHE A 35 8.59 -55.29 14.14
N ALA A 36 8.27 -56.13 15.12
CA ALA A 36 7.50 -57.33 14.88
C ALA A 36 6.04 -56.94 14.62
N VAL A 37 5.65 -56.98 13.35
CA VAL A 37 4.25 -56.89 12.93
C VAL A 37 3.48 -57.98 13.69
N THR A 38 2.69 -57.58 14.69
CA THR A 38 1.88 -58.48 15.53
C THR A 38 0.57 -58.89 14.86
N GLU A 39 0.48 -58.81 13.53
CA GLU A 39 -0.62 -59.42 12.79
C GLU A 39 -0.20 -60.77 12.24
N LYS A 40 -0.48 -61.81 13.03
CA LYS A 40 -0.69 -63.14 12.45
C LYS A 40 -2.00 -63.08 11.66
N PHE A 41 -1.92 -62.86 10.36
CA PHE A 41 -3.05 -63.08 9.46
C PHE A 41 -3.46 -64.56 9.57
N SER A 42 -4.53 -64.82 10.31
CA SER A 42 -5.18 -66.13 10.30
C SER A 42 -5.79 -66.31 8.93
N GLY A 43 -5.26 -67.24 8.14
CA GLY A 43 -5.75 -67.52 6.80
C GLY A 43 -7.23 -67.93 6.83
N LYS A 44 -7.99 -67.29 5.92
CA LYS A 44 -9.45 -67.38 5.68
C LYS A 44 -10.30 -66.39 6.47
N GLU A 45 -10.07 -65.10 6.22
CA GLU A 45 -11.17 -64.13 6.34
C GLU A 45 -12.21 -64.48 5.28
N ASN A 46 -13.36 -64.94 5.73
CA ASN A 46 -14.51 -65.20 4.88
C ASN A 46 -15.25 -63.86 4.76
N TYR A 47 -14.96 -63.07 3.74
CA TYR A 47 -15.51 -61.71 3.54
C TYR A 47 -17.04 -61.66 3.30
N GLY A 48 -17.74 -62.77 3.55
CA GLY A 48 -19.16 -62.92 3.28
C GLY A 48 -19.49 -62.95 1.78
N GLU A 49 -20.74 -63.25 1.45
CA GLU A 49 -21.29 -62.90 0.14
C GLU A 49 -21.62 -61.41 0.12
N ALA A 50 -21.35 -60.73 -0.99
CA ALA A 50 -21.62 -59.32 -1.15
C ALA A 50 -23.14 -59.07 -0.99
N SER A 51 -23.54 -58.52 0.16
CA SER A 51 -24.92 -58.10 0.38
C SER A 51 -25.23 -56.89 -0.51
N ALA A 52 -26.48 -56.72 -0.90
CA ALA A 52 -26.90 -55.55 -1.68
C ALA A 52 -26.55 -54.22 -0.98
N GLU A 53 -26.61 -54.20 0.36
CA GLU A 53 -26.20 -53.06 1.18
C GLU A 53 -24.68 -52.82 1.12
N GLY A 54 -23.86 -53.87 1.23
CA GLY A 54 -22.40 -53.75 1.13
C GLY A 54 -21.93 -53.31 -0.26
N ILE A 55 -22.64 -53.71 -1.33
CA ILE A 55 -22.39 -53.22 -2.69
C ILE A 55 -22.70 -51.73 -2.78
N GLN A 56 -23.81 -51.27 -2.20
CA GLN A 56 -24.16 -49.84 -2.22
C GLN A 56 -23.17 -49.00 -1.41
N GLU A 57 -22.77 -49.45 -0.21
CA GLU A 57 -21.73 -48.76 0.58
C GLU A 57 -20.39 -48.69 -0.16
N THR A 58 -20.03 -49.74 -0.90
CA THR A 58 -18.80 -49.74 -1.70
C THR A 58 -18.90 -48.77 -2.87
N ILE A 59 -20.05 -48.69 -3.55
CA ILE A 59 -20.30 -47.71 -4.61
C ILE A 59 -20.21 -46.29 -4.04
N ASP A 60 -20.87 -46.04 -2.90
CA ASP A 60 -20.84 -44.73 -2.23
C ASP A 60 -19.43 -44.36 -1.77
N HIS A 61 -18.63 -45.33 -1.31
CA HIS A 61 -17.24 -45.13 -0.93
C HIS A 61 -16.35 -44.84 -2.15
N MET A 62 -16.53 -45.56 -3.27
CA MET A 62 -15.78 -45.32 -4.51
C MET A 62 -16.16 -44.01 -5.19
N GLN A 63 -17.40 -43.55 -5.02
CA GLN A 63 -17.88 -42.26 -5.54
C GLN A 63 -17.51 -41.07 -4.64
N ARG A 64 -16.99 -41.32 -3.44
CA ARG A 64 -16.59 -40.26 -2.52
C ARG A 64 -15.34 -39.56 -3.06
N ASP A 65 -15.45 -38.26 -3.28
CA ASP A 65 -14.29 -37.40 -3.52
C ASP A 65 -13.49 -37.27 -2.21
N ILE A 66 -12.43 -38.08 -2.06
CA ILE A 66 -11.55 -38.04 -0.89
C ILE A 66 -10.55 -36.89 -1.08
N LYS A 67 -10.81 -35.79 -0.39
CA LYS A 67 -9.85 -34.69 -0.25
C LYS A 67 -8.90 -34.98 0.90
N TRP A 68 -7.67 -35.37 0.57
CA TRP A 68 -6.59 -35.51 1.54
C TRP A 68 -6.22 -34.14 2.10
N ALA A 69 -6.37 -33.97 3.41
CA ALA A 69 -5.90 -32.78 4.13
C ALA A 69 -4.60 -33.12 4.88
N THR A 70 -3.66 -32.19 4.88
CA THR A 70 -2.44 -32.33 5.70
C THR A 70 -2.85 -32.34 7.18
N PRO A 71 -2.44 -33.35 7.97
CA PRO A 71 -2.74 -33.37 9.39
C PRO A 71 -2.07 -32.21 10.11
N THR A 72 -2.83 -31.46 10.91
CA THR A 72 -2.27 -30.42 11.79
C THR A 72 -1.64 -31.10 13.01
N LEU A 73 -0.33 -30.96 13.16
CA LEU A 73 0.41 -31.43 14.33
C LEU A 73 0.85 -30.23 15.16
N GLU A 74 0.75 -30.35 16.49
CA GLU A 74 1.21 -29.30 17.41
C GLU A 74 2.73 -29.13 17.29
N GLY A 75 3.19 -27.90 17.09
CA GLY A 75 4.61 -27.58 16.89
C GLY A 75 5.15 -27.82 15.46
N VAL A 76 4.31 -28.22 14.50
CA VAL A 76 4.70 -28.37 13.09
C VAL A 76 4.02 -27.27 12.27
N PRO A 77 4.78 -26.44 11.54
CA PRO A 77 4.21 -25.40 10.68
C PRO A 77 3.25 -25.99 9.63
N GLN A 78 2.07 -25.38 9.51
CA GLN A 78 1.11 -25.78 8.48
C GLN A 78 1.61 -25.33 7.11
N LYS A 79 2.05 -26.29 6.29
CA LYS A 79 2.55 -26.05 4.94
C LYS A 79 2.08 -27.12 3.95
N PRO A 80 2.04 -26.81 2.65
CA PRO A 80 1.75 -27.82 1.63
C PRO A 80 2.87 -28.87 1.61
N LEU A 81 2.51 -30.13 1.87
CA LEU A 81 3.43 -31.26 1.80
C LEU A 81 3.16 -32.05 0.51
N PRO A 82 4.08 -32.04 -0.46
CA PRO A 82 3.93 -32.88 -1.64
C PRO A 82 4.02 -34.35 -1.24
N LEU A 83 3.01 -35.15 -1.59
CA LEU A 83 3.01 -36.59 -1.30
C LEU A 83 3.99 -37.38 -2.18
N THR A 84 4.33 -36.84 -3.36
CA THR A 84 5.10 -37.53 -4.40
C THR A 84 6.45 -36.88 -4.68
N ARG A 85 6.79 -35.78 -3.99
CA ARG A 85 8.05 -35.05 -4.18
C ARG A 85 8.68 -34.76 -2.82
N SER A 86 9.99 -34.62 -2.79
CA SER A 86 10.70 -34.12 -1.61
C SER A 86 10.34 -32.66 -1.34
N ILE A 87 10.46 -32.26 -0.08
CA ILE A 87 10.32 -30.87 0.34
C ILE A 87 11.55 -30.09 -0.14
N PRO A 88 11.40 -28.89 -0.73
CA PRO A 88 12.55 -28.11 -1.17
C PRO A 88 13.28 -27.51 0.05
N ILE A 89 14.53 -27.91 0.23
CA ILE A 89 15.44 -27.44 1.29
C ILE A 89 16.56 -26.61 0.67
N TRP A 90 16.88 -25.49 1.29
CA TRP A 90 18.05 -24.68 1.01
C TRP A 90 19.08 -24.83 2.12
N VAL A 91 20.34 -25.08 1.77
CA VAL A 91 21.41 -25.25 2.76
C VAL A 91 22.32 -24.04 2.74
N LYS A 92 22.48 -23.38 3.90
CA LYS A 92 23.41 -22.24 4.07
C LYS A 92 24.14 -22.39 5.40
N ASN A 93 25.48 -22.41 5.38
CA ASN A 93 26.30 -22.56 6.59
C ASN A 93 25.92 -23.77 7.47
N ASP A 94 25.68 -24.93 6.85
CA ASP A 94 25.21 -26.16 7.51
C ASP A 94 23.83 -26.05 8.18
N GLU A 95 23.07 -24.99 7.92
CA GLU A 95 21.67 -24.84 8.31
C GLU A 95 20.74 -25.22 7.15
N GLU A 96 19.81 -26.13 7.42
CA GLU A 96 18.76 -26.54 6.49
C GLU A 96 17.52 -25.65 6.65
N ILE A 97 17.21 -24.88 5.60
CA ILE A 97 16.07 -23.97 5.55
C ILE A 97 15.02 -24.56 4.62
N ASP A 98 13.85 -24.87 5.18
CA ASP A 98 12.71 -25.31 4.39
C ASP A 98 12.05 -24.13 3.68
N LEU A 99 11.97 -24.18 2.34
CA LEU A 99 11.45 -23.06 1.55
C LEU A 99 9.92 -22.92 1.64
N LEU A 100 9.20 -23.97 2.02
CA LEU A 100 7.74 -23.97 2.12
C LEU A 100 7.25 -23.60 3.52
N ASP A 101 8.15 -23.58 4.50
CA ASP A 101 7.85 -23.23 5.87
C ASP A 101 7.78 -21.69 6.03
N PRO A 102 6.63 -21.12 6.43
CA PRO A 102 6.49 -19.69 6.61
C PRO A 102 7.30 -19.14 7.79
N ASP A 103 7.65 -19.98 8.77
CA ASP A 103 8.40 -19.60 9.97
C ASP A 103 9.90 -19.79 9.79
N ALA A 104 10.34 -20.35 8.66
CA ALA A 104 11.75 -20.55 8.38
C ALA A 104 12.50 -19.22 8.16
N PRO A 105 13.80 -19.17 8.49
CA PRO A 105 14.64 -18.00 8.24
C PRO A 105 14.58 -17.57 6.76
N LYS A 106 14.28 -16.29 6.53
CA LYS A 106 14.28 -15.71 5.18
C LYS A 106 15.69 -15.68 4.62
N ILE A 107 15.89 -16.30 3.45
CA ILE A 107 17.23 -16.40 2.83
C ILE A 107 17.70 -15.01 2.37
N ARG A 108 16.77 -14.21 1.83
CA ARG A 108 16.94 -12.82 1.42
C ARG A 108 15.82 -11.96 2.00
N PRO A 109 15.94 -11.48 3.24
CA PRO A 109 14.95 -10.58 3.80
C PRO A 109 14.77 -9.34 2.91
N PRO A 110 13.54 -8.87 2.66
CA PRO A 110 12.28 -9.29 3.29
C PRO A 110 11.50 -10.39 2.56
N LEU A 111 12.02 -10.97 1.47
CA LEU A 111 11.30 -11.91 0.61
C LEU A 111 10.88 -13.18 1.37
N ASP A 112 9.67 -13.66 1.08
CA ASP A 112 9.21 -14.95 1.57
C ASP A 112 9.83 -16.06 0.71
N ASN A 113 10.43 -17.06 1.35
CA ASN A 113 11.11 -18.17 0.67
C ASN A 113 10.16 -18.94 -0.26
N SER A 114 8.90 -19.11 0.15
CA SER A 114 7.88 -19.82 -0.63
C SER A 114 7.44 -19.06 -1.87
N TRP A 115 7.38 -17.72 -1.79
CA TRP A 115 7.10 -16.86 -2.94
C TRP A 115 8.25 -16.92 -3.95
N ALA A 116 9.49 -16.77 -3.47
CA ALA A 116 10.67 -16.84 -4.31
C ALA A 116 10.80 -18.21 -4.99
N PHE A 117 10.52 -19.30 -4.26
CA PHE A 117 10.51 -20.65 -4.80
C PHE A 117 9.43 -20.84 -5.87
N LYS A 118 8.22 -20.31 -5.65
CA LYS A 118 7.11 -20.41 -6.60
C LYS A 118 7.45 -19.80 -7.97
N TYR A 119 8.07 -18.63 -7.97
CA TYR A 119 8.39 -17.88 -9.19
C TYR A 119 9.83 -18.13 -9.69
N GLY A 120 10.52 -19.15 -9.16
CA GLY A 120 11.86 -19.51 -9.62
C GLY A 120 12.95 -18.47 -9.33
N VAL A 121 12.67 -17.53 -8.43
CA VAL A 121 13.56 -16.42 -8.09
C VAL A 121 14.83 -16.93 -7.41
N ASN A 122 15.99 -16.56 -7.95
CA ASN A 122 17.27 -17.00 -7.40
C ASN A 122 17.65 -16.21 -6.14
N VAL A 123 17.20 -16.68 -4.97
CA VAL A 123 17.53 -16.16 -3.63
C VAL A 123 19.02 -16.15 -3.31
N GLY A 124 19.86 -16.84 -4.08
CA GLY A 124 21.31 -16.82 -3.93
C GLY A 124 21.95 -15.49 -4.35
N ARG A 125 21.29 -14.69 -5.19
CA ARG A 125 21.85 -13.46 -5.76
C ARG A 125 21.86 -12.30 -4.76
N ASP A 126 22.94 -11.51 -4.78
CA ASP A 126 23.08 -10.32 -3.94
C ASP A 126 22.29 -9.12 -4.45
N ASP A 127 22.14 -9.01 -5.77
CA ASP A 127 21.41 -7.94 -6.46
C ASP A 127 19.91 -8.23 -6.62
N LEU A 128 19.43 -9.33 -6.06
CA LEU A 128 18.08 -9.84 -6.31
C LEU A 128 16.99 -8.79 -6.05
N LEU A 129 17.06 -8.08 -4.92
CA LEU A 129 16.00 -7.14 -4.52
C LEU A 129 15.87 -5.96 -5.49
N SER A 130 16.94 -5.64 -6.22
CA SER A 130 16.99 -4.55 -7.20
C SER A 130 16.90 -5.04 -8.64
N LEU A 131 16.78 -6.35 -8.85
CA LEU A 131 16.73 -6.94 -10.18
C LEU A 131 15.32 -6.81 -10.74
N ASP A 132 15.26 -6.31 -11.97
CA ASP A 132 14.09 -6.31 -12.85
C ASP A 132 14.40 -7.34 -13.96
N GLU A 133 13.79 -8.52 -13.89
CA GLU A 133 14.16 -9.67 -14.71
C GLU A 133 13.47 -9.64 -16.09
N ASP A 134 12.24 -9.13 -16.14
CA ASP A 134 11.41 -9.04 -17.34
C ASP A 134 11.46 -7.64 -18.02
N ASN A 135 12.08 -6.65 -17.37
CA ASN A 135 12.22 -5.26 -17.82
C ASN A 135 10.89 -4.52 -17.94
N ASP A 136 9.93 -4.86 -17.08
CA ASP A 136 8.64 -4.16 -16.99
C ASP A 136 8.71 -2.85 -16.18
N GLY A 137 9.86 -2.58 -15.54
CA GLY A 137 10.12 -1.40 -14.73
C GLY A 137 9.88 -1.60 -13.22
N TYR A 138 9.60 -2.82 -12.78
CA TYR A 138 9.46 -3.23 -11.39
C TYR A 138 10.60 -4.16 -10.96
N ASN A 139 11.25 -3.83 -9.85
CA ASN A 139 12.19 -4.78 -9.27
C ASN A 139 11.48 -5.85 -8.43
N THR A 140 12.17 -6.96 -8.19
CA THR A 140 11.67 -8.09 -7.39
C THR A 140 11.11 -7.66 -6.03
N LEU A 141 11.70 -6.64 -5.38
CA LEU A 141 11.20 -6.15 -4.09
C LEU A 141 9.88 -5.40 -4.22
N GLU A 142 9.71 -4.58 -5.26
CA GLU A 142 8.47 -3.86 -5.56
C GLU A 142 7.34 -4.83 -5.89
N GLU A 143 7.62 -5.88 -6.65
CA GLU A 143 6.66 -6.93 -6.97
C GLU A 143 6.21 -7.75 -5.76
N PHE A 144 7.18 -8.13 -4.92
CA PHE A 144 6.88 -8.82 -3.67
C PHE A 144 5.97 -7.98 -2.78
N ASN A 145 6.25 -6.68 -2.64
CA ASN A 145 5.47 -5.77 -1.79
C ASN A 145 4.14 -5.34 -2.45
N GLY A 146 4.10 -5.25 -3.77
CA GLY A 146 3.01 -4.66 -4.57
C GLY A 146 1.87 -5.62 -4.90
N GLY A 147 1.98 -6.89 -4.51
CA GLY A 147 0.95 -7.90 -4.77
C GLY A 147 1.45 -9.34 -4.84
N LYS A 148 2.76 -9.58 -4.62
CA LYS A 148 3.38 -10.89 -4.80
C LYS A 148 3.21 -11.40 -6.24
N THR A 149 3.47 -10.51 -7.18
CA THR A 149 3.42 -10.74 -8.63
C THR A 149 4.60 -11.60 -9.09
N ASP A 150 4.72 -11.84 -10.41
CA ASP A 150 5.67 -12.80 -10.97
C ASP A 150 6.80 -12.06 -11.69
N PRO A 151 8.03 -12.01 -11.13
CA PRO A 151 9.17 -11.29 -11.71
C PRO A 151 9.62 -11.74 -13.08
N GLY A 152 9.20 -12.93 -13.52
CA GLY A 152 9.55 -13.45 -14.83
C GLY A 152 8.52 -13.17 -15.92
N ASP A 153 7.37 -12.55 -15.57
CA ASP A 153 6.24 -12.36 -16.49
C ASP A 153 5.88 -10.86 -16.61
N PRO A 154 6.21 -10.21 -17.75
CA PRO A 154 5.98 -8.77 -17.96
C PRO A 154 4.52 -8.32 -17.84
N ASP A 155 3.55 -9.23 -17.97
CA ASP A 155 2.12 -8.93 -17.82
C ASP A 155 1.65 -9.05 -16.34
N SER A 156 2.51 -9.61 -15.48
CA SER A 156 2.25 -9.90 -14.06
C SER A 156 3.01 -8.90 -13.19
N HIS A 157 2.50 -7.68 -13.14
CA HIS A 157 3.16 -6.58 -12.43
C HIS A 157 2.23 -5.89 -11.41
N PRO A 158 2.78 -5.19 -10.39
CA PRO A 158 1.99 -4.37 -9.48
C PRO A 158 1.23 -3.26 -10.21
N SER A 159 0.21 -2.70 -9.57
CA SER A 159 -0.51 -1.54 -10.12
C SER A 159 0.45 -0.37 -10.38
N TYR A 160 0.33 0.28 -11.55
CA TYR A 160 1.08 1.49 -11.92
C TYR A 160 0.99 2.64 -10.92
N THR A 161 -0.04 2.62 -10.07
CA THR A 161 -0.21 3.57 -8.97
C THR A 161 0.92 3.54 -7.94
N THR A 162 1.61 2.40 -7.81
CA THR A 162 2.79 2.26 -6.93
C THR A 162 3.98 3.11 -7.41
N LYS A 163 4.02 3.47 -8.70
CA LYS A 163 5.04 4.34 -9.31
C LYS A 163 4.64 5.82 -9.34
N LEU A 164 3.47 6.18 -8.78
CA LEU A 164 3.03 7.56 -8.66
C LEU A 164 3.55 8.18 -7.37
N VAL A 165 4.27 9.28 -7.51
CA VAL A 165 4.86 10.00 -6.39
C VAL A 165 4.41 11.45 -6.43
N LEU A 166 3.95 11.97 -5.29
CA LEU A 166 3.69 13.41 -5.17
C LEU A 166 5.04 14.15 -5.14
N SER A 167 5.33 14.89 -6.21
CA SER A 167 6.58 15.62 -6.40
C SER A 167 6.56 16.97 -5.72
N GLU A 168 5.50 17.75 -5.98
CA GLU A 168 5.37 19.13 -5.54
C GLU A 168 3.90 19.49 -5.33
N ILE A 169 3.63 20.36 -4.35
CA ILE A 169 2.35 21.06 -4.24
C ILE A 169 2.61 22.52 -4.56
N LYS A 170 1.94 23.01 -5.59
CA LYS A 170 2.01 24.41 -6.02
C LYS A 170 0.83 25.17 -5.45
N GLU A 171 1.09 26.38 -4.95
CA GLU A 171 0.08 27.24 -4.33
C GLU A 171 -0.30 28.39 -5.28
N ASP A 172 -1.60 28.64 -5.40
CA ASP A 172 -2.16 29.85 -6.01
C ASP A 172 -3.02 30.58 -4.98
N THR A 173 -2.52 31.72 -4.50
CA THR A 173 -3.18 32.51 -3.47
C THR A 173 -3.43 33.92 -3.96
N TYR A 174 -4.66 34.38 -3.76
CA TYR A 174 -5.09 35.75 -4.03
C TYR A 174 -5.88 36.33 -2.86
N ALA A 175 -5.83 37.65 -2.75
CA ALA A 175 -6.54 38.43 -1.76
C ALA A 175 -7.77 39.10 -2.37
N LEU A 176 -8.91 38.96 -1.71
CA LEU A 176 -10.10 39.79 -1.90
C LEU A 176 -10.06 40.96 -0.91
N ILE A 177 -10.10 42.18 -1.44
CA ILE A 177 -10.01 43.41 -0.63
C ILE A 177 -11.18 44.33 -0.98
N TYR A 178 -12.02 44.61 0.00
CA TYR A 178 -13.06 45.63 -0.14
C TYR A 178 -12.47 47.04 -0.03
N ARG A 179 -12.51 47.83 -1.12
CA ARG A 179 -11.77 49.11 -1.24
C ARG A 179 -12.65 50.35 -1.21
N THR A 180 -13.84 50.32 -1.80
CA THR A 180 -14.72 51.50 -1.91
C THR A 180 -16.18 51.10 -1.97
N GLY A 181 -17.08 52.00 -1.55
CA GLY A 181 -18.52 51.77 -1.44
C GLY A 181 -19.02 52.08 -0.03
N ASP A 182 -20.04 52.91 0.06
CA ASP A 182 -20.69 53.28 1.33
C ASP A 182 -22.21 53.44 1.18
N ASN A 183 -22.73 53.21 -0.03
CA ASN A 183 -24.12 53.30 -0.42
C ASN A 183 -24.60 51.96 -1.02
N PRO A 184 -25.68 51.34 -0.48
CA PRO A 184 -26.30 50.13 -1.03
C PRO A 184 -26.73 50.21 -2.50
N GLU A 185 -27.12 51.39 -2.97
CA GLU A 185 -27.58 51.63 -4.35
C GLU A 185 -26.42 51.96 -5.32
N GLY A 186 -25.22 52.15 -4.77
CA GLY A 186 -24.01 52.49 -5.52
C GLY A 186 -23.24 51.27 -6.03
N GLU A 187 -21.99 51.52 -6.43
CA GLU A 187 -21.05 50.47 -6.81
C GLU A 187 -20.06 50.20 -5.68
N PHE A 188 -19.86 48.91 -5.40
CA PHE A 188 -18.84 48.41 -4.48
C PHE A 188 -17.57 48.08 -5.26
N GLY A 189 -16.45 48.65 -4.83
CA GLY A 189 -15.13 48.36 -5.35
C GLY A 189 -14.48 47.20 -4.59
N VAL A 190 -14.45 46.02 -5.19
CA VAL A 190 -13.73 44.85 -4.69
C VAL A 190 -12.48 44.65 -5.53
N ARG A 191 -11.32 44.53 -4.88
CA ARG A 191 -10.05 44.26 -5.56
C ARG A 191 -9.64 42.82 -5.35
N GLU A 192 -9.31 42.15 -6.44
CA GLU A 192 -8.59 40.88 -6.50
C GLU A 192 -7.10 41.19 -6.67
N GLU A 193 -6.25 40.68 -5.80
CA GLU A 193 -4.80 40.87 -5.84
C GLU A 193 -4.09 39.53 -5.66
N ALA A 194 -3.36 39.07 -6.68
CA ALA A 194 -2.59 37.83 -6.58
C ALA A 194 -1.40 38.04 -5.64
N THR A 195 -1.28 37.21 -4.61
CA THR A 195 -0.23 37.32 -3.59
C THR A 195 0.88 36.29 -3.79
N ARG A 196 0.55 35.07 -4.25
CA ARG A 196 1.50 33.99 -4.51
C ARG A 196 0.99 33.11 -5.67
N TYR A 197 1.84 32.79 -6.64
CA TYR A 197 1.50 31.90 -7.75
C TYR A 197 2.71 31.06 -8.13
N GLU A 198 2.59 29.75 -8.03
CA GLU A 198 3.67 28.80 -8.35
C GLU A 198 3.30 27.81 -9.47
N ALA A 199 2.06 27.87 -9.99
CA ALA A 199 1.60 27.02 -11.09
C ALA A 199 2.23 27.39 -12.46
N ASP A 200 2.44 26.38 -13.31
CA ASP A 200 2.97 26.54 -14.66
C ASP A 200 1.84 26.35 -15.70
N PRO A 201 1.77 27.18 -16.76
CA PRO A 201 2.65 28.31 -17.04
C PRO A 201 2.41 29.50 -16.09
N PRO A 202 3.46 30.30 -15.76
CA PRO A 202 3.32 31.54 -15.00
C PRO A 202 2.29 32.45 -15.66
N ARG A 203 1.23 32.79 -14.92
CA ARG A 203 0.09 33.54 -15.45
C ARG A 203 0.53 34.96 -15.85
N ILE A 204 0.06 35.43 -17.02
CA ILE A 204 0.01 36.85 -17.40
C ILE A 204 -1.46 37.37 -17.36
N PRO A 205 -2.03 37.63 -16.16
CA PRO A 205 -3.07 38.64 -15.98
C PRO A 205 -2.68 39.60 -14.82
N PRO A 206 -3.29 40.79 -14.73
CA PRO A 206 -2.75 41.85 -13.89
C PRO A 206 -2.69 41.41 -12.43
N ARG A 207 -1.54 41.64 -11.77
CA ARG A 207 -1.32 41.45 -10.32
C ARG A 207 -2.50 41.96 -9.46
N ARG A 208 -3.28 42.90 -9.98
CA ARG A 208 -4.42 43.55 -9.34
C ARG A 208 -5.54 43.79 -10.35
N LYS A 209 -6.76 43.35 -10.05
CA LYS A 209 -7.97 43.75 -10.76
C LYS A 209 -8.96 44.36 -9.77
N SER A 210 -9.47 45.55 -10.07
CA SER A 210 -10.57 46.15 -9.33
C SER A 210 -11.88 45.91 -10.08
N HIS A 211 -12.89 45.44 -9.37
CA HIS A 211 -14.25 45.27 -9.82
C HIS A 211 -15.11 46.34 -9.17
N PHE A 212 -15.90 47.07 -9.97
CA PHE A 212 -16.91 48.00 -9.49
C PHE A 212 -18.27 47.39 -9.79
N LEU A 213 -18.99 46.97 -8.75
CA LEU A 213 -20.11 46.05 -8.85
C LEU A 213 -21.30 46.56 -8.07
N LYS A 214 -22.50 46.43 -8.65
CA LYS A 214 -23.75 46.64 -7.92
C LYS A 214 -24.13 45.40 -7.11
N MET A 215 -25.08 45.57 -6.19
CA MET A 215 -25.65 44.45 -5.43
C MET A 215 -26.14 43.33 -6.36
N ASN A 216 -25.97 42.08 -5.95
CA ASN A 216 -26.32 40.86 -6.69
C ASN A 216 -25.58 40.65 -8.02
N LYS A 217 -24.57 41.46 -8.35
CA LYS A 217 -23.73 41.21 -9.52
C LYS A 217 -22.62 40.21 -9.21
N GLU A 218 -22.38 39.34 -10.17
CA GLU A 218 -21.36 38.29 -10.09
C GLU A 218 -20.00 38.84 -10.55
N PHE A 219 -18.93 38.30 -9.98
CA PHE A 219 -17.57 38.68 -10.32
C PHE A 219 -16.56 37.59 -9.96
N GLY A 220 -15.38 37.72 -10.54
CA GLY A 220 -14.27 36.79 -10.41
C GLY A 220 -13.39 36.88 -11.65
N THR A 221 -12.08 37.09 -11.48
CA THR A 221 -11.11 37.01 -12.61
C THR A 221 -10.00 35.99 -12.40
N HIS A 222 -10.02 35.33 -11.25
CA HIS A 222 -9.12 34.23 -10.96
C HIS A 222 -9.51 32.99 -11.80
N PRO A 223 -8.55 32.26 -12.41
CA PRO A 223 -8.88 31.19 -13.35
C PRO A 223 -9.57 30.05 -12.60
N GLY A 224 -10.61 29.47 -13.19
CA GLY A 224 -11.44 28.48 -12.50
C GLY A 224 -12.37 29.08 -11.42
N HIS A 225 -12.35 30.40 -11.25
CA HIS A 225 -13.22 31.15 -10.35
C HIS A 225 -13.83 32.38 -11.04
N GLU A 226 -13.93 32.33 -12.37
CA GLU A 226 -14.68 33.31 -13.15
C GLU A 226 -16.13 33.33 -12.66
N ASP A 227 -16.62 34.51 -12.29
CA ASP A 227 -17.97 34.70 -11.73
C ASP A 227 -18.31 33.85 -10.48
N ARG A 228 -17.28 33.46 -9.70
CA ARG A 228 -17.43 32.70 -8.44
C ARG A 228 -18.18 33.46 -7.36
N TYR A 229 -17.99 34.78 -7.29
CA TYR A 229 -18.42 35.59 -6.17
C TYR A 229 -19.64 36.43 -6.53
N LYS A 230 -20.54 36.63 -5.57
CA LYS A 230 -21.70 37.50 -5.70
C LYS A 230 -21.90 38.32 -4.43
N ILE A 231 -22.10 39.62 -4.56
CA ILE A 231 -22.40 40.48 -3.41
C ILE A 231 -23.87 40.30 -3.03
N THR A 232 -24.16 39.87 -1.80
CA THR A 232 -25.53 39.59 -1.34
C THR A 232 -26.06 40.62 -0.34
N ALA A 233 -25.18 41.18 0.51
CA ALA A 233 -25.60 42.18 1.49
C ALA A 233 -24.48 43.19 1.80
N PHE A 234 -24.89 44.33 2.37
CA PHE A 234 -23.99 45.38 2.82
C PHE A 234 -24.46 45.93 4.17
N GLU A 235 -23.55 46.02 5.13
CA GLU A 235 -23.79 46.60 6.45
C GLU A 235 -22.88 47.82 6.66
N LYS A 236 -23.49 48.99 6.82
CA LYS A 236 -22.75 50.21 7.13
C LYS A 236 -22.36 50.20 8.60
N ARG A 237 -21.06 50.00 8.86
CA ARG A 237 -20.49 49.98 10.22
C ARG A 237 -19.32 50.96 10.34
N THR A 238 -19.15 51.49 11.54
CA THR A 238 -18.00 52.31 11.96
C THR A 238 -17.42 51.74 13.24
N VAL A 239 -16.10 51.83 13.41
CA VAL A 239 -15.41 51.50 14.65
C VAL A 239 -14.80 52.78 15.25
N PRO A 240 -14.72 52.89 16.58
CA PRO A 240 -13.96 53.98 17.20
C PRO A 240 -12.51 53.88 16.73
N GLY A 241 -12.00 54.95 16.11
CA GLY A 241 -10.59 55.05 15.73
C GLY A 241 -9.68 55.12 16.95
N GLY A 242 -8.37 55.05 16.71
CA GLY A 242 -7.34 55.18 17.74
C GLY A 242 -7.31 56.56 18.43
N ALA A 243 -6.15 56.95 18.97
CA ALA A 243 -5.99 58.18 19.76
C ALA A 243 -6.60 59.42 19.07
N GLY A 244 -7.79 59.83 19.52
CA GLY A 244 -8.60 60.90 18.91
C GLY A 244 -10.09 60.58 18.74
N GLY A 245 -10.52 59.32 18.84
CA GLY A 245 -11.94 58.94 18.90
C GLY A 245 -12.76 59.18 17.63
N ILE A 246 -12.11 59.55 16.51
CA ILE A 246 -12.77 59.75 15.23
C ILE A 246 -13.24 58.39 14.69
N PRO A 247 -14.54 58.19 14.39
CA PRO A 247 -15.03 56.93 13.86
C PRO A 247 -14.40 56.62 12.49
N VAL A 248 -13.83 55.43 12.36
CA VAL A 248 -13.28 54.92 11.09
C VAL A 248 -14.32 54.01 10.43
N PRO A 249 -14.54 54.12 9.11
CA PRO A 249 -15.44 53.21 8.40
C PRO A 249 -14.92 51.77 8.47
N ALA A 250 -15.77 50.86 8.90
CA ALA A 250 -15.53 49.42 9.00
C ALA A 250 -16.70 48.65 8.39
N HIS A 251 -17.16 49.12 7.23
CA HIS A 251 -18.29 48.55 6.53
C HIS A 251 -18.05 47.06 6.21
N LEU A 252 -19.11 46.27 6.26
CA LEU A 252 -19.06 44.84 5.97
C LEU A 252 -19.82 44.56 4.67
N LEU A 253 -19.17 43.83 3.77
CA LEU A 253 -19.75 43.35 2.52
C LEU A 253 -19.91 41.84 2.61
N THR A 254 -21.13 41.33 2.49
CA THR A 254 -21.38 39.89 2.46
C THR A 254 -21.29 39.40 1.02
N ILE A 255 -20.47 38.39 0.81
CA ILE A 255 -20.20 37.77 -0.48
C ILE A 255 -20.59 36.30 -0.39
N ALA A 256 -21.44 35.87 -1.31
CA ALA A 256 -21.71 34.46 -1.56
C ALA A 256 -20.63 33.89 -2.49
N ASP A 257 -20.07 32.75 -2.10
CA ASP A 257 -19.19 31.93 -2.91
C ASP A 257 -19.99 30.78 -3.52
N LYS A 258 -20.15 30.79 -4.84
CA LYS A 258 -20.88 29.74 -5.56
C LYS A 258 -20.21 28.36 -5.46
N THR A 259 -18.88 28.32 -5.36
CA THR A 259 -18.13 27.06 -5.34
C THR A 259 -18.30 26.33 -4.01
N SER A 260 -18.23 27.06 -2.89
CA SER A 260 -18.42 26.47 -1.56
C SER A 260 -19.88 26.47 -1.07
N GLY A 261 -20.75 27.24 -1.73
CA GLY A 261 -22.14 27.47 -1.28
C GLY A 261 -22.25 28.26 0.01
N LYS A 262 -21.14 28.84 0.51
CA LYS A 262 -21.07 29.58 1.77
C LYS A 262 -20.98 31.08 1.52
N GLU A 263 -21.49 31.85 2.48
CA GLU A 263 -21.30 33.29 2.51
C GLU A 263 -20.14 33.65 3.45
N PHE A 264 -19.42 34.72 3.12
CA PHE A 264 -18.40 35.30 3.97
C PHE A 264 -18.48 36.83 3.96
N LYS A 265 -17.97 37.46 5.01
CA LYS A 265 -17.96 38.92 5.14
C LYS A 265 -16.56 39.48 4.86
N LEU A 266 -16.47 40.45 3.95
CA LEU A 266 -15.29 41.28 3.78
C LEU A 266 -15.46 42.58 4.56
N GLU A 267 -14.51 42.87 5.44
CA GLU A 267 -14.43 44.15 6.13
C GLU A 267 -13.67 45.17 5.29
N TYR A 268 -14.11 46.43 5.35
CA TYR A 268 -13.50 47.52 4.63
C TYR A 268 -11.98 47.59 4.83
N LYS A 269 -11.24 47.60 3.72
CA LYS A 269 -9.77 47.58 3.63
C LYS A 269 -9.05 46.37 4.24
N LYS A 270 -9.74 45.36 4.76
CA LYS A 270 -9.12 44.09 5.16
C LYS A 270 -9.07 43.11 4.01
N SER A 271 -7.98 42.37 3.91
CA SER A 271 -7.78 41.31 2.90
C SER A 271 -8.29 39.98 3.44
N LYS A 272 -9.06 39.26 2.64
CA LYS A 272 -9.32 37.83 2.82
C LYS A 272 -8.49 37.06 1.80
N LEU A 273 -7.68 36.11 2.25
CA LEU A 273 -6.89 35.25 1.38
C LEU A 273 -7.72 34.04 0.96
N GLU A 274 -7.62 33.69 -0.31
CA GLU A 274 -8.18 32.49 -0.91
C GLU A 274 -7.02 31.75 -1.56
N THR A 275 -6.85 30.49 -1.19
CA THR A 275 -5.73 29.64 -1.62
C THR A 275 -6.27 28.41 -2.32
N THR A 276 -5.73 28.13 -3.49
CA THR A 276 -5.95 26.92 -4.28
C THR A 276 -4.65 26.16 -4.40
N TYR A 277 -4.69 24.87 -4.12
CA TYR A 277 -3.54 23.99 -4.25
C TYR A 277 -3.60 23.22 -5.55
N TYR A 278 -2.42 22.95 -6.11
CA TYR A 278 -2.24 22.09 -7.27
C TYR A 278 -1.23 21.00 -6.95
N ALA A 279 -1.54 19.76 -7.30
CA ALA A 279 -0.65 18.62 -7.19
C ALA A 279 0.17 18.46 -8.45
N VAL A 280 1.47 18.21 -8.30
CA VAL A 280 2.35 17.80 -9.38
C VAL A 280 2.85 16.39 -9.04
N ILE A 281 2.56 15.45 -9.93
CA ILE A 281 2.77 14.03 -9.71
C ILE A 281 3.86 13.55 -10.66
N ASP A 282 4.89 12.90 -10.12
CA ASP A 282 5.91 12.25 -10.93
C ASP A 282 5.54 10.76 -11.07
N PHE A 283 5.43 10.29 -12.31
CA PHE A 283 5.31 8.88 -12.65
C PHE A 283 6.70 8.32 -12.93
N GLN A 284 7.13 7.36 -12.09
CA GLN A 284 8.51 6.85 -12.05
C GLN A 284 8.62 5.42 -12.60
N LEU A 285 7.94 5.13 -13.71
CA LEU A 285 8.11 3.86 -14.42
C LEU A 285 9.28 3.99 -15.42
N PRO A 286 10.34 3.16 -15.31
CA PRO A 286 11.45 3.16 -16.26
C PRO A 286 10.98 3.13 -17.72
N GLY A 287 11.48 4.07 -18.54
CA GLY A 287 11.13 4.17 -19.96
C GLY A 287 9.79 4.84 -20.27
N SER A 288 8.99 5.17 -19.25
CA SER A 288 7.73 5.91 -19.37
C SER A 288 7.65 7.05 -18.34
N GLU A 289 8.78 7.58 -17.88
CA GLU A 289 8.80 8.61 -16.84
C GLU A 289 8.12 9.89 -17.32
N ALA A 290 7.20 10.41 -16.50
CA ALA A 290 6.46 11.61 -16.85
C ALA A 290 6.17 12.46 -15.61
N LYS A 291 6.29 13.78 -15.77
CA LYS A 291 5.81 14.75 -14.79
C LYS A 291 4.41 15.18 -15.20
N LEU A 292 3.42 14.85 -14.37
CA LEU A 292 2.00 15.06 -14.60
C LEU A 292 1.51 16.26 -13.77
N GLY A 293 0.64 17.07 -14.37
CA GLY A 293 0.06 18.25 -13.74
C GLY A 293 0.75 19.56 -14.14
N PRO A 294 0.50 20.66 -13.40
CA PRO A 294 -0.23 20.75 -12.14
C PRO A 294 -1.73 20.45 -12.26
N PHE A 295 -2.29 19.73 -11.29
CA PHE A 295 -3.72 19.37 -11.23
C PHE A 295 -4.39 19.89 -9.96
N LYS A 296 -5.62 20.39 -10.07
CA LYS A 296 -6.46 20.74 -8.89
C LYS A 296 -7.46 19.63 -8.56
N VAL A 297 -8.13 19.77 -7.41
CA VAL A 297 -9.23 18.88 -7.02
C VAL A 297 -10.33 18.88 -8.11
N GLY A 298 -10.78 17.68 -8.49
CA GLY A 298 -11.76 17.41 -9.55
C GLY A 298 -11.17 17.31 -10.95
N GLU A 299 -9.87 17.57 -11.15
CA GLU A 299 -9.22 17.29 -12.43
C GLU A 299 -8.81 15.83 -12.54
N SER A 300 -8.85 15.33 -13.77
CA SER A 300 -8.47 13.95 -14.10
C SER A 300 -7.35 13.91 -15.13
N PHE A 301 -6.56 12.84 -15.06
CA PHE A 301 -5.48 12.56 -15.99
C PHE A 301 -5.42 11.06 -16.30
N GLU A 302 -4.69 10.72 -17.36
CA GLU A 302 -4.47 9.34 -17.80
C GLU A 302 -2.96 9.07 -17.81
N LEU A 303 -2.57 7.82 -17.56
CA LEU A 303 -1.17 7.42 -17.60
C LEU A 303 -0.80 6.92 -19.00
N PRO A 304 0.40 7.26 -19.52
CA PRO A 304 0.85 6.74 -20.81
C PRO A 304 0.90 5.21 -20.87
N ALA A 305 1.25 4.56 -19.75
CA ALA A 305 1.36 3.11 -19.63
C ALA A 305 0.00 2.40 -19.48
N GLU A 306 -1.06 3.10 -19.09
CA GLU A 306 -2.40 2.52 -18.86
C GLU A 306 -3.48 3.32 -19.61
N PRO A 307 -3.53 3.22 -20.96
CA PRO A 307 -4.45 4.01 -21.75
C PRO A 307 -5.91 3.64 -21.46
N GLY A 308 -6.78 4.65 -21.36
CA GLY A 308 -8.20 4.46 -21.05
C GLY A 308 -8.54 4.39 -19.56
N VAL A 309 -7.55 4.49 -18.67
CA VAL A 309 -7.75 4.57 -17.22
C VAL A 309 -7.59 6.01 -16.73
N LYS A 310 -8.61 6.49 -16.03
CA LYS A 310 -8.66 7.88 -15.53
C LYS A 310 -8.39 7.95 -14.04
N TYR A 311 -7.53 8.87 -13.65
CA TYR A 311 -7.20 9.20 -12.27
C TYR A 311 -7.70 10.60 -11.94
N GLU A 312 -8.64 10.72 -11.02
CA GLU A 312 -9.20 12.00 -10.58
C GLU A 312 -8.66 12.39 -9.20
N ILE A 313 -8.30 13.67 -9.01
CA ILE A 313 -7.91 14.17 -7.68
C ILE A 313 -9.16 14.45 -6.85
N THR A 314 -9.36 13.69 -5.78
CA THR A 314 -10.53 13.86 -4.90
C THR A 314 -10.24 14.77 -3.71
N GLU A 315 -9.03 14.70 -3.14
CA GLU A 315 -8.62 15.52 -2.00
C GLU A 315 -7.15 15.95 -2.12
N LEU A 316 -6.89 17.22 -1.80
CA LEU A 316 -5.57 17.84 -1.77
C LEU A 316 -5.50 18.84 -0.61
N GLU A 317 -4.74 18.51 0.43
CA GLU A 317 -4.66 19.34 1.66
C GLU A 317 -3.33 20.11 1.78
N GLY A 318 -2.85 20.77 0.72
CA GLY A 318 -1.81 21.83 0.81
C GLY A 318 -0.44 21.50 1.43
N THR A 319 -0.26 20.30 1.99
CA THR A 319 0.98 19.80 2.59
C THR A 319 1.33 18.45 2.01
N ILE A 320 2.58 18.31 1.62
CA ILE A 320 3.10 17.12 0.93
C ILE A 320 2.96 15.86 1.82
N GLU A 321 3.08 16.02 3.14
CA GLU A 321 2.99 14.92 4.12
C GLU A 321 1.62 14.24 4.17
N LYS A 322 0.55 14.99 3.90
CA LYS A 322 -0.82 14.44 3.92
C LYS A 322 -1.17 13.71 2.63
N GLY A 323 -0.34 13.87 1.60
CA GLY A 323 -0.53 13.24 0.30
C GLY A 323 -1.72 13.81 -0.48
N VAL A 324 -1.99 13.15 -1.60
CA VAL A 324 -3.11 13.42 -2.50
C VAL A 324 -3.95 12.16 -2.60
N LYS A 325 -5.26 12.31 -2.51
CA LYS A 325 -6.18 11.21 -2.81
C LYS A 325 -6.58 11.25 -4.26
N LEU A 326 -6.40 10.10 -4.91
CA LEU A 326 -6.74 9.84 -6.29
C LEU A 326 -7.88 8.84 -6.33
N ARG A 327 -8.76 8.97 -7.32
CA ARG A 327 -9.76 7.97 -7.65
C ARG A 327 -9.43 7.38 -9.02
N LYS A 328 -9.12 6.09 -9.05
CA LYS A 328 -8.90 5.32 -10.28
C LYS A 328 -10.24 4.86 -10.83
N THR A 329 -10.53 5.19 -12.08
CA THR A 329 -11.71 4.74 -12.84
C THR A 329 -11.23 3.94 -14.06
N GLY A 330 -11.62 2.68 -14.14
CA GLY A 330 -11.22 1.78 -15.24
C GLY A 330 -11.92 2.08 -16.58
N PRO A 331 -11.49 1.42 -17.67
CA PRO A 331 -11.92 1.72 -19.05
C PRO A 331 -13.44 1.57 -19.28
N ASP A 332 -14.10 0.73 -18.48
CA ASP A 332 -15.54 0.40 -18.60
C ASP A 332 -16.38 0.94 -17.42
N GLY A 333 -15.88 1.92 -16.66
CA GLY A 333 -16.59 2.42 -15.47
C GLY A 333 -16.61 1.41 -14.31
N ALA A 334 -15.61 0.54 -14.25
CA ALA A 334 -15.36 -0.35 -13.13
C ALA A 334 -15.31 0.43 -11.79
N SER A 335 -15.68 -0.24 -10.70
CA SER A 335 -15.83 0.37 -9.37
C SER A 335 -14.64 1.25 -9.01
N PRO A 336 -14.86 2.53 -8.65
CA PRO A 336 -13.77 3.45 -8.37
C PRO A 336 -12.94 2.95 -7.18
N GLN A 337 -11.62 2.99 -7.31
CA GLN A 337 -10.70 2.71 -6.22
C GLN A 337 -10.07 4.02 -5.75
N ASP A 338 -10.26 4.34 -4.47
CA ASP A 338 -9.62 5.50 -3.85
C ASP A 338 -8.21 5.10 -3.38
N ILE A 339 -7.22 5.87 -3.81
CA ILE A 339 -5.79 5.64 -3.63
C ILE A 339 -5.19 6.88 -2.98
N THR A 340 -4.29 6.72 -2.02
CA THR A 340 -3.55 7.86 -1.45
C THR A 340 -2.10 7.78 -1.87
N ILE A 341 -1.60 8.83 -2.51
CA ILE A 341 -0.18 8.99 -2.85
C ILE A 341 0.45 10.03 -1.91
N SER A 342 1.64 9.77 -1.39
CA SER A 342 2.38 10.68 -0.52
C SER A 342 3.69 11.12 -1.19
N SER A 343 4.46 11.98 -0.52
CA SER A 343 5.85 12.17 -0.94
C SER A 343 6.63 10.88 -0.86
N GLY A 344 7.17 10.49 -2.00
CA GLY A 344 8.21 9.50 -2.12
C GLY A 344 9.52 10.19 -2.44
N LYS A 345 10.64 9.61 -1.99
CA LYS A 345 11.92 9.93 -2.61
C LYS A 345 11.86 9.42 -4.05
N LYS A 346 12.39 10.19 -4.99
CA LYS A 346 12.65 9.69 -6.34
C LYS A 346 13.49 8.41 -6.19
N ASN A 347 13.00 7.28 -6.68
CA ASN A 347 13.82 6.08 -6.80
C ASN A 347 14.98 6.48 -7.73
N ALA A 348 16.17 6.56 -7.15
CA ALA A 348 17.38 7.09 -7.79
C ALA A 348 18.17 5.98 -8.45
#